data_AF-A0A6L9QJB5-F1
#
_entry.id   AF-A0A6L9QJB5-F1
#
_cell.length_a   1.000
_cell.length_b   1.000
_cell.length_c   1.000
_cell.angle_alpha   90.00
_cell.angle_beta   90.00
_cell.angle_gamma   90.00
#
_symmetry.space_group_name_H-M   'P 1'
#
loop_
_entity.id
_entity.type
_entity.pdbx_description
1 polymer ?
#
loop_
_entity_poly.entity_id
_entity_poly.type
_entity_poly.pdbx_seq_one_letter_code
_entity_poly.pdbx_strand_id
1 'polypeptide(L)'
;LAGASAVVAGNTGPAHLAAAVGTPVVSLFAPTVPAARWAPFGVPLALLGDQQAPCKDSRARECPVDGHPCLSSVSADEVAAAVEILASVEEVPTR
;
A
#
# COMPACT_ATOMS: atom_id res chain seq x y z
N LEU A 1 -13.65 -4.81 -5.73
CA LEU A 1 -13.02 -3.67 -5.02
C LEU A 1 -14.07 -2.99 -4.17
N ALA A 2 -15.09 -2.37 -4.78
CA ALA A 2 -16.25 -1.86 -4.05
C ALA A 2 -16.91 -2.96 -3.18
N GLY A 3 -17.24 -2.60 -1.93
CA GLY A 3 -17.85 -3.50 -0.95
C GLY A 3 -16.90 -4.43 -0.20
N ALA A 4 -15.59 -4.40 -0.49
CA ALA A 4 -14.60 -5.10 0.34
C ALA A 4 -14.27 -4.27 1.60
N SER A 5 -14.02 -4.94 2.72
CA SER A 5 -13.61 -4.27 3.98
C SER A 5 -12.21 -3.64 3.89
N ALA A 6 -11.31 -4.23 3.10
CA ALA A 6 -10.02 -3.67 2.73
C ALA A 6 -9.47 -4.36 1.47
N VAL A 7 -8.53 -3.72 0.79
CA VAL A 7 -7.80 -4.30 -0.36
C VAL A 7 -6.30 -4.27 -0.07
N VAL A 8 -5.64 -5.41 -0.23
CA VAL A 8 -4.17 -5.52 -0.20
C VAL A 8 -3.64 -5.47 -1.63
N ALA A 9 -2.73 -4.54 -1.92
CA ALA A 9 -2.14 -4.41 -3.25
C ALA A 9 -0.74 -3.79 -3.18
N GLY A 10 0.09 -4.04 -4.20
CA GLY A 10 1.31 -3.24 -4.41
C GLY A 10 0.98 -1.79 -4.79
N ASN A 11 1.97 -0.89 -4.76
CA ASN A 11 1.82 0.52 -5.17
C ASN A 11 1.64 0.71 -6.69
N THR A 12 0.56 0.14 -7.22
CA THR A 12 0.18 0.05 -8.63
C THR A 12 -1.32 0.36 -8.81
N GLY A 13 -1.81 0.37 -10.06
CA GLY A 13 -3.19 0.73 -10.41
C GLY A 13 -4.31 0.16 -9.52
N PRO A 14 -4.32 -1.13 -9.15
CA PRO A 14 -5.34 -1.70 -8.27
C PRO A 14 -5.51 -0.97 -6.92
N ALA A 15 -4.42 -0.48 -6.32
CA ALA A 15 -4.48 0.29 -5.08
C ALA A 15 -5.23 1.62 -5.27
N HIS A 16 -5.03 2.28 -6.40
CA HIS A 16 -5.76 3.50 -6.75
C HIS A 16 -7.21 3.23 -7.13
N LEU A 17 -7.50 2.13 -7.83
CA LEU A 17 -8.86 1.72 -8.15
C LEU A 17 -9.66 1.39 -6.89
N ALA A 18 -9.04 0.78 -5.87
CA ALA A 18 -9.66 0.55 -4.58
C ALA A 18 -10.01 1.87 -3.88
N ALA A 19 -9.06 2.81 -3.84
CA ALA A 19 -9.30 4.14 -3.28
C ALA A 19 -10.40 4.91 -4.03
N ALA A 20 -10.45 4.80 -5.36
CA ALA A 20 -11.46 5.46 -6.19
C ALA A 20 -12.90 5.01 -5.90
N VAL A 21 -13.07 3.80 -5.35
CA VAL A 21 -14.38 3.28 -4.93
C VAL A 21 -14.57 3.30 -3.40
N GLY A 22 -13.76 4.07 -2.68
CA GLY A 22 -13.88 4.29 -1.24
C GLY A 22 -13.37 3.15 -0.36
N THR A 23 -12.72 2.13 -0.93
CA THR A 23 -12.26 0.97 -0.17
C THR A 23 -10.91 1.24 0.51
N PRO A 24 -10.76 0.96 1.83
CA PRO A 24 -9.48 1.02 2.53
C PRO A 24 -8.39 0.18 1.86
N VAL A 25 -7.13 0.64 1.93
CA VAL A 25 -6.01 0.00 1.23
C VAL A 25 -4.87 -0.34 2.19
N VAL A 26 -4.40 -1.59 2.13
CA VAL A 26 -3.06 -1.98 2.61
C VAL A 26 -2.14 -2.00 1.40
N SER A 27 -1.24 -1.03 1.33
CA SER A 27 -0.33 -0.84 0.19
C SER A 27 1.05 -1.41 0.51
N LEU A 28 1.46 -2.46 -0.20
CA LEU A 28 2.82 -2.97 -0.23
C LEU A 28 3.66 -2.03 -1.12
N PHE A 29 4.35 -1.09 -0.49
CA PHE A 29 4.87 0.09 -1.17
C PHE A 29 6.37 0.01 -1.40
N ALA A 30 6.78 -0.32 -2.63
CA ALA A 30 8.18 -0.19 -3.04
C ALA A 30 8.53 1.30 -3.21
N PRO A 31 9.61 1.80 -2.59
CA PRO A 31 9.89 3.24 -2.53
C PRO A 31 10.55 3.81 -3.80
N THR A 32 10.46 3.12 -4.96
CA THR A 32 11.03 3.59 -6.23
C THR A 32 10.45 4.94 -6.67
N VAL A 33 9.30 5.32 -6.10
CA VAL A 33 8.68 6.65 -6.13
C VAL A 33 8.30 7.06 -4.70
N PRO A 34 8.17 8.35 -4.38
CA PRO A 34 7.85 8.76 -3.01
C PRO A 34 6.36 8.60 -2.71
N ALA A 35 6.05 7.95 -1.59
CA ALA A 35 4.68 7.71 -1.12
C ALA A 35 3.83 8.99 -1.06
N ALA A 36 4.42 10.12 -0.64
CA ALA A 36 3.74 11.41 -0.55
C ALA A 36 3.10 11.89 -1.88
N ARG A 37 3.54 11.36 -3.03
CA ARG A 37 2.99 11.70 -4.36
C ARG A 37 2.20 10.56 -5.01
N TRP A 38 2.41 9.32 -4.59
CA TRP A 38 1.96 8.13 -5.33
C TRP A 38 1.18 7.14 -4.49
N ALA A 39 1.01 7.37 -3.18
CA ALA A 39 0.10 6.55 -2.38
C ALA A 39 -1.37 6.75 -2.81
N PRO A 40 -2.23 5.73 -2.64
CA PRO A 40 -3.67 5.88 -2.82
C PRO A 40 -4.20 7.03 -1.93
N PHE A 41 -5.07 7.87 -2.49
CA PHE A 41 -5.51 9.10 -1.86
C PHE A 41 -6.98 9.01 -1.44
N GLY A 42 -7.32 9.64 -0.30
CA GLY A 42 -8.71 9.88 0.11
C GLY A 42 -9.39 8.69 0.81
N VAL A 43 -8.66 7.64 1.16
CA VAL A 43 -9.17 6.48 1.91
C VAL A 43 -8.22 6.11 3.06
N PRO A 44 -8.69 5.38 4.09
CA PRO A 44 -7.80 4.80 5.08
C PRO A 44 -6.71 3.94 4.41
N LEU A 45 -5.46 4.17 4.81
CA LEU A 45 -4.29 3.58 4.18
C LEU A 45 -3.32 3.05 5.24
N ALA A 46 -2.98 1.77 5.13
CA ALA A 46 -1.78 1.22 5.75
C ALA A 46 -0.70 1.10 4.68
N LEU A 47 0.46 1.68 4.91
CA LEU A 47 1.59 1.64 3.97
C LEU A 47 2.69 0.76 4.58
N LEU A 48 2.95 -0.38 3.95
CA LEU A 48 3.92 -1.37 4.42
C LEU A 48 5.13 -1.42 3.48
N GLY A 49 6.29 -1.68 4.08
CA GLY A 49 7.59 -1.74 3.39
C GLY A 49 8.53 -0.62 3.81
N ASP A 50 9.83 -0.87 3.70
CA ASP A 50 10.87 0.08 4.09
C ASP A 50 10.98 1.23 3.07
N GLN A 51 10.56 2.41 3.50
CA GLN A 51 10.60 3.63 2.69
C GLN A 51 11.98 4.29 2.61
N GLN A 52 12.99 3.76 3.30
CA GLN A 52 14.39 4.17 3.23
C GLN A 52 15.28 3.13 2.52
N ALA A 53 14.72 2.08 1.94
CA ALA A 53 15.48 1.06 1.24
C ALA A 53 16.35 1.65 0.11
N PRO A 54 17.47 1.01 -0.27
CA PRO A 54 18.41 1.59 -1.25
C PRO A 54 17.85 1.83 -2.65
N CYS A 55 16.73 1.20 -3.01
CA CYS A 55 16.04 1.42 -4.28
C CYS A 55 15.14 2.67 -4.29
N LYS A 56 15.07 3.41 -3.18
CA LYS A 56 14.24 4.61 -3.01
C LYS A 56 14.50 5.65 -4.11
N ASP A 57 13.42 6.24 -4.61
CA ASP A 57 13.40 7.31 -5.63
C ASP A 57 14.12 6.97 -6.96
N SER A 58 14.48 5.69 -7.18
CA SER A 58 15.23 5.25 -8.36
C SER A 58 14.39 5.19 -9.64
N ARG A 59 13.07 5.08 -9.54
CA ARG A 59 12.15 4.75 -10.65
C ARG A 59 12.54 3.49 -11.44
N ALA A 60 13.30 2.59 -10.84
CA ALA A 60 13.79 1.40 -11.51
C ALA A 60 12.62 0.47 -11.89
N ARG A 61 12.66 -0.08 -13.11
CA ARG A 61 11.70 -1.11 -13.59
C ARG A 61 12.13 -2.53 -13.22
N GLU A 62 13.43 -2.73 -13.15
CA GLU A 62 14.09 -3.92 -12.62
C GLU A 62 14.80 -3.52 -11.32
N CYS A 63 14.64 -4.29 -10.26
CA CYS A 63 15.16 -3.91 -8.95
C CYS A 63 16.69 -3.96 -8.96
N PRO A 64 17.39 -2.87 -8.60
CA PRO A 64 18.86 -2.86 -8.55
C PRO A 64 19.42 -3.39 -7.23
N VAL A 65 18.56 -3.85 -6.31
CA VAL A 65 18.94 -4.29 -4.96
C VAL A 65 18.53 -5.74 -4.79
N ASP A 66 19.50 -6.59 -4.48
CA ASP A 66 19.27 -8.02 -4.26
C ASP A 66 18.33 -8.27 -3.09
N GLY A 67 17.46 -9.27 -3.25
CA GLY A 67 16.55 -9.71 -2.19
C GLY A 67 15.40 -8.77 -1.87
N HIS A 68 15.18 -7.69 -2.63
CA HIS A 68 14.05 -6.77 -2.47
C HIS A 68 13.82 -6.29 -1.02
N PRO A 69 14.83 -5.73 -0.33
CA PRO A 69 14.75 -5.44 1.11
C PRO A 69 13.64 -4.44 1.48
N CYS A 70 13.11 -3.68 0.51
CA CYS A 70 11.96 -2.81 0.70
C CYS A 70 10.67 -3.55 1.05
N LEU A 71 10.48 -4.79 0.57
CA LEU A 71 9.23 -5.54 0.75
C LEU A 71 9.44 -6.93 1.36
N SER A 72 10.63 -7.54 1.21
CA SER A 72 10.89 -8.89 1.71
C SER A 72 10.86 -9.03 3.24
N SER A 73 10.92 -7.91 3.98
CA SER A 73 10.75 -7.89 5.43
C SER A 73 9.29 -7.86 5.87
N VAL A 74 8.36 -7.52 4.96
CA VAL A 74 6.92 -7.44 5.28
C VAL A 74 6.36 -8.86 5.42
N SER A 75 5.90 -9.18 6.61
CA SER A 75 5.35 -10.51 6.92
C SER A 75 3.87 -10.61 6.58
N ALA A 76 3.36 -11.84 6.38
CA ALA A 76 1.93 -12.07 6.19
C ALA A 76 1.10 -11.64 7.42
N ASP A 77 1.63 -11.83 8.62
CA ASP A 77 0.98 -11.44 9.87
C ASP A 77 0.85 -9.91 9.99
N GLU A 78 1.86 -9.16 9.56
CA GLU A 78 1.81 -7.69 9.50
C GLU A 78 0.73 -7.20 8.53
N VAL A 79 0.61 -7.86 7.38
CA VAL A 79 -0.46 -7.58 6.40
C VAL A 79 -1.84 -7.90 6.99
N ALA A 80 -1.99 -9.05 7.64
CA ALA A 80 -3.26 -9.46 8.25
C ALA A 80 -3.69 -8.48 9.36
N ALA A 81 -2.76 -8.10 10.25
CA ALA A 81 -3.02 -7.12 11.29
C ALA A 81 -3.42 -5.75 10.70
N ALA A 82 -2.75 -5.30 9.62
CA ALA A 82 -3.13 -4.08 8.93
C ALA A 82 -4.55 -4.16 8.34
N VAL A 83 -4.94 -5.30 7.77
CA VAL A 83 -6.30 -5.53 7.28
C VAL A 83 -7.31 -5.47 8.41
N GLU A 84 -7.06 -6.14 9.55
CA GLU A 84 -7.96 -6.10 10.71
C GLU A 84 -8.16 -4.67 11.23
N ILE A 85 -7.07 -3.91 11.35
CA ILE A 85 -7.12 -2.50 11.75
C ILE A 85 -7.97 -1.70 10.75
N LEU A 86 -7.71 -1.80 9.45
CA LEU A 86 -8.42 -1.02 8.44
C LEU A 86 -9.90 -1.44 8.27
N ALA A 87 -10.22 -2.72 8.46
CA ALA A 87 -11.59 -3.22 8.40
C ALA A 87 -12.42 -2.81 9.63
N SER A 88 -11.77 -2.45 10.74
CA SER A 88 -12.44 -1.96 11.96
C SER A 88 -12.78 -0.47 11.94
N VAL A 89 -12.26 0.28 10.96
CA VAL A 89 -12.56 1.71 10.81
C VAL A 89 -13.92 1.84 10.14
N GLU A 90 -14.91 2.41 10.84
CA GLU A 90 -16.24 2.66 10.26
C GLU A 90 -16.14 3.49 8.97
N GLU A 91 -17.03 3.21 8.01
CA GLU A 91 -17.09 3.90 6.71
C GLU A 91 -17.05 5.42 6.90
N VAL A 92 -16.01 6.07 6.35
CA VAL A 92 -16.03 7.53 6.20
C VAL A 92 -17.15 7.86 5.22
N PRO A 93 -18.17 8.65 5.59
CA PRO A 93 -19.27 8.95 4.68
C PRO A 93 -18.72 9.54 3.38
N THR A 94 -18.93 8.83 2.28
CA THR A 94 -18.66 9.33 0.94
C THR A 94 -19.53 10.57 0.72
N ARG A 95 -18.90 11.69 0.36
CA ARG A 95 -19.60 12.92 -0.02
C ARG A 95 -20.52 12.72 -1.22
#